data_AF-A0A5S3YTN2-F1
#
_entry.id   AF-A0A5S3YTN2-F1
#
_cell.length_a   1.000
_cell.length_b   1.000
_cell.length_c   1.000
_cell.angle_alpha   90.00
_cell.angle_beta   90.00
_cell.angle_gamma   90.00
#
_symmetry.space_group_name_H-M   'P 1'
#
loop_
_entity.id
_entity.type
_entity.pdbx_description
1 polymer ?
#
loop_
_entity_poly.entity_id
_entity_poly.type
_entity_poly.pdbx_seq_one_letter_code
_entity_poly.pdbx_strand_id
1 'polypeptide(L)' 'MQDLTLFVLEKQKQINIQPISFYKDKYHDDDKLAMANAYLDGRYTMAEIAAEFGVHYSTVSRAVAKCKT' A
#
# COMPACT_ATOMS: atom_id res chain seq x y z
N MET A 1 -18.80 -4.47 18.41
CA MET A 1 -17.48 -4.48 19.09
C MET A 1 -16.50 -5.24 18.22
N GLN A 2 -15.69 -4.51 17.44
CA GLN A 2 -14.38 -4.95 16.94
C GLN A 2 -13.50 -3.69 16.98
N ASP A 3 -12.93 -3.42 18.15
CA ASP A 3 -11.92 -2.37 18.37
C ASP A 3 -10.55 -3.01 18.17
N LEU A 4 -9.75 -2.45 17.26
CA LEU A 4 -8.31 -2.51 17.36
C LEU A 4 -7.72 -1.20 16.83
N THR A 5 -7.70 -0.25 17.75
CA THR A 5 -6.78 0.87 17.92
C THR A 5 -5.46 0.84 17.11
N LEU A 6 -5.19 2.02 16.53
CA LEU A 6 -3.87 2.68 16.46
C LEU A 6 -2.90 2.29 15.33
N PHE A 7 -2.68 3.23 14.40
CA PHE A 7 -1.36 3.75 14.00
C PHE A 7 -1.63 4.97 13.11
N VAL A 8 -1.74 6.16 13.70
CA VAL A 8 -0.65 7.17 13.66
C VAL A 8 0.05 7.13 12.30
N LEU A 9 -0.54 7.78 11.28
CA LEU A 9 0.23 8.14 10.10
C LEU A 9 0.77 9.55 10.26
N GLU A 10 1.68 9.68 11.22
CA GLU A 10 2.76 10.64 11.03
C GLU A 10 3.56 10.17 9.82
N LYS A 11 3.35 10.78 8.65
CA LYS A 11 4.37 10.77 7.60
C LYS A 11 4.83 12.17 7.29
N GLN A 12 5.55 12.68 8.29
CA GLN A 12 6.71 13.51 8.07
C GLN A 12 7.73 12.77 7.20
N LYS A 13 8.45 13.58 6.42
CA LYS A 13 9.64 13.25 5.59
C LYS A 13 9.34 12.77 4.17
N GLN A 14 9.24 13.78 3.29
CA GLN A 14 9.70 13.73 1.90
C GLN A 14 11.12 13.15 1.84
N ILE A 15 11.23 11.84 1.81
CA ILE A 15 12.39 11.14 1.28
C ILE A 15 12.13 11.02 -0.21
N ASN A 16 13.14 11.32 -1.04
CA ASN A 16 13.09 11.29 -2.51
C ASN A 16 13.00 9.83 -3.02
N ILE A 17 11.90 9.18 -2.67
CA ILE A 17 11.46 7.87 -3.13
C ILE A 17 10.18 8.10 -3.93
N GLN A 18 10.08 7.44 -5.10
CA GLN A 18 8.90 7.52 -5.97
C GLN A 18 7.65 7.25 -5.14
N PRO A 19 6.80 8.25 -4.88
CA PRO A 19 5.75 8.11 -3.86
C PRO A 19 4.79 6.99 -4.24
N ILE A 20 4.18 6.34 -3.24
CA ILE A 20 3.22 5.24 -3.47
C ILE A 20 2.07 5.70 -4.39
N SER A 21 1.73 7.00 -4.37
CA SER A 21 0.79 7.65 -5.28
C SER A 21 1.14 7.48 -6.77
N PHE A 22 2.42 7.32 -7.14
CA PHE A 22 2.82 7.00 -8.52
C PHE A 22 2.19 5.69 -9.01
N TYR A 23 2.10 4.68 -8.13
CA TYR A 23 1.46 3.41 -8.47
C TYR A 23 -0.05 3.55 -8.58
N LYS A 24 -0.68 4.42 -7.79
CA LYS A 24 -2.11 4.76 -7.91
C LYS A 24 -2.41 5.36 -9.28
N ASP A 25 -1.63 6.34 -9.72
CA ASP A 25 -1.86 6.99 -11.02
C ASP A 25 -1.58 6.02 -12.18
N LYS A 26 -0.50 5.23 -12.06
CA LYS A 26 -0.10 4.25 -13.08
C LYS A 26 -1.10 3.11 -13.23
N TYR A 27 -1.73 2.68 -12.15
CA TYR A 27 -2.69 1.57 -12.10
C TYR A 27 -4.05 2.03 -11.57
N HIS A 28 -4.55 3.15 -12.07
CA HIS A 28 -5.81 3.75 -11.63
C HIS A 28 -7.03 2.85 -11.84
N ASP A 29 -6.94 1.90 -12.78
CA ASP A 29 -8.00 0.93 -13.05
C ASP A 29 -8.04 -0.23 -12.04
N ASP A 30 -6.94 -0.51 -11.32
CA ASP A 30 -6.87 -1.60 -10.35
C ASP A 30 -5.93 -1.27 -9.17
N ASP A 31 -6.55 -0.81 -8.07
CA ASP A 31 -5.86 -0.55 -6.80
C ASP A 31 -5.07 -1.77 -6.30
N LYS A 32 -5.55 -3.00 -6.54
CA LYS A 32 -4.84 -4.21 -6.09
C LYS A 32 -3.55 -4.40 -6.89
N LEU A 33 -3.61 -4.15 -8.19
CA LEU A 33 -2.42 -4.17 -9.03
C LEU A 33 -1.44 -3.08 -8.61
N ALA A 34 -1.93 -1.88 -8.30
CA ALA A 34 -1.13 -0.78 -7.76
C ALA A 34 -0.40 -1.17 -6.47
N MET A 35 -1.13 -1.72 -5.50
CA MET A 35 -0.59 -2.18 -4.22
C MET A 35 0.45 -3.31 -4.38
N ALA A 36 0.17 -4.29 -5.25
CA ALA A 36 1.09 -5.38 -5.51
C ALA A 36 2.38 -4.91 -6.17
N ASN A 37 2.30 -3.98 -7.14
CA ASN A 37 3.46 -3.40 -7.78
C ASN A 37 4.31 -2.57 -6.81
N ALA A 38 3.68 -1.78 -5.93
CA ALA A 38 4.39 -1.04 -4.89
C ALA A 38 5.11 -1.96 -3.91
N TYR A 39 4.54 -3.12 -3.59
CA TYR A 39 5.17 -4.14 -2.75
C TYR A 39 6.32 -4.86 -3.48
N LEU A 40 6.14 -5.20 -4.76
CA LEU A 40 7.17 -5.84 -5.60
C LEU A 40 8.40 -4.95 -5.80
N ASP A 41 8.21 -3.63 -5.78
CA ASP A 41 9.29 -2.66 -5.82
C ASP A 41 10.24 -2.77 -4.60
N GLY A 42 9.77 -3.39 -3.51
CA GLY A 42 10.57 -3.68 -2.31
C GLY A 42 10.94 -2.45 -1.48
N ARG A 43 10.54 -1.25 -1.92
CA ARG A 43 10.79 0.02 -1.23
C ARG A 43 9.77 0.33 -0.14
N TYR A 44 8.64 -0.38 -0.13
CA TYR A 44 7.52 -0.15 0.78
C TYR A 44 7.07 -1.43 1.47
N THR A 45 6.73 -1.31 2.75
CA THR A 45 6.07 -2.37 3.50
C THR A 45 4.58 -2.42 3.18
N MET A 46 3.94 -3.59 3.37
CA MET A 46 2.49 -3.72 3.19
C MET A 46 1.68 -2.75 4.07
N ALA A 47 2.20 -2.40 5.26
CA ALA A 47 1.55 -1.45 6.16
C ALA A 47 1.59 -0.01 5.61
N GLU A 48 2.71 0.40 5.02
CA GLU A 48 2.83 1.73 4.38
C GLU A 48 1.95 1.83 3.14
N ILE A 49 1.89 0.77 2.34
CA ILE A 49 0.98 0.68 1.20
C ILE A 49 -0.48 0.74 1.68
N ALA A 50 -0.84 -0.04 2.71
CA ALA A 50 -2.19 -0.04 3.27
C ALA A 50 -2.61 1.36 3.73
N ALA A 51 -1.71 2.08 4.40
CA ALA A 51 -1.95 3.43 4.86
C ALA A 51 -2.19 4.44 3.71
N GLU A 52 -1.36 4.40 2.65
CA GLU A 52 -1.54 5.30 1.51
C GLU A 52 -2.83 5.03 0.73
N PHE A 53 -3.20 3.74 0.62
CA PHE A 53 -4.42 3.32 -0.05
C PHE A 53 -5.66 3.47 0.85
N GLY A 54 -5.48 3.77 2.14
CA GLY A 54 -6.59 3.84 3.11
C GLY A 54 -7.29 2.49 3.29
N VAL A 55 -6.59 1.38 3.04
CA VAL A 55 -7.14 0.02 3.14
C VAL A 55 -6.50 -0.73 4.31
N HIS A 56 -7.10 -1.85 4.69
CA HIS A 56 -6.51 -2.72 5.69
C HIS A 56 -5.33 -3.53 5.11
N TYR A 57 -4.34 -3.85 5.96
CA TYR A 57 -3.18 -4.69 5.63
C TYR A 57 -3.57 -5.98 4.87
N SER A 58 -4.68 -6.62 5.27
CA SER A 58 -5.18 -7.84 4.64
C SER A 58 -5.54 -7.66 3.16
N THR A 59 -5.95 -6.46 2.75
CA THR A 59 -6.25 -6.15 1.35
C THR A 59 -4.98 -6.15 0.52
N VAL A 60 -3.91 -5.53 1.02
CA VAL A 60 -2.58 -5.52 0.37
C VAL A 60 -2.04 -6.94 0.26
N SER A 61 -2.10 -7.72 1.34
CA SER A 61 -1.66 -9.12 1.34
C SER A 61 -2.37 -9.98 0.30
N ARG A 62 -3.71 -9.85 0.18
CA ARG A 62 -4.51 -10.54 -0.84
C ARG A 62 -4.14 -10.11 -2.26
N ALA A 63 -3.90 -8.81 -2.47
CA ALA A 63 -3.46 -8.27 -3.76
C ALA A 63 -2.12 -8.87 -4.19
N VAL A 64 -1.13 -8.87 -3.28
CA VAL A 64 0.19 -9.47 -3.50
C VAL A 64 0.09 -10.97 -3.78
N ALA A 65 -0.72 -11.71 -3.01
CA ALA A 65 -0.92 -13.14 -3.21
C ALA A 65 -1.52 -13.45 -4.59
N LYS A 66 -2.49 -12.63 -5.05
CA LYS A 66 -3.13 -12.79 -6.35
C LYS A 66 -2.18 -12.53 -7.53
N CYS A 67 -1.25 -11.58 -7.39
CA CYS A 67 -0.26 -11.29 -8.44
C CYS A 67 0.85 -12.33 -8.59
N LYS A 68 0.99 -13.26 -7.63
CA LYS A 68 2.00 -14.33 -7.69
C LYS A 68 1.51 -15.59 -8.45
N THR A 69 0.23 -15.64 -8.82
CA THR A 69 -0.39 -16.77 -9.53
C THR A 69 -0.42 -16.50 -11.02
#